data_AF-A0A2D9RUV2-F1
#
_entry.id   AF-A0A2D9RUV2-F1
#
_cell.length_a   1.000
_cell.length_b   1.000
_cell.length_c   1.000
_cell.angle_alpha   90.00
_cell.angle_beta   90.00
_cell.angle_gamma   90.00
#
_symmetry.space_group_name_H-M   'P 1'
#
loop_
_entity.id
_entity.type
_entity.pdbx_description
1 polymer ?
#
loop_
_entity_poly.entity_id
_entity_poly.type
_entity_poly.pdbx_seq_one_letter_code
_entity_poly.pdbx_strand_id
1 'polypeptide(L)'
;MEILIIAIVAFLAALLTFFSGFGLGTILTPVMLIFFPAEIAISLTGIVHFCNNIFKLSIIGKQFNKEVLIKFGIPAVLFAFVGSYALFFIS
;
A
#
# COMPACT_ATOMS: atom_id res chain seq x y z
N MET A 1 -6.69 -3.71 -22.94
CA MET A 1 -7.94 -3.53 -22.15
C MET A 1 -7.66 -3.66 -20.66
N GLU A 2 -6.89 -4.66 -20.25
CA GLU A 2 -6.50 -4.92 -18.85
C GLU A 2 -5.78 -3.76 -18.16
N ILE A 3 -4.80 -3.14 -18.82
CA ILE A 3 -4.06 -1.98 -18.27
C ILE A 3 -5.00 -0.82 -17.93
N LEU A 4 -6.02 -0.58 -18.74
CA LEU A 4 -7.00 0.49 -18.49
C LEU A 4 -7.85 0.18 -17.25
N ILE A 5 -8.27 -1.09 -17.08
CA ILE A 5 -9.01 -1.54 -15.91
C ILE A 5 -8.16 -1.39 -14.65
N ILE A 6 -6.91 -1.87 -14.69
CA ILE A 6 -5.96 -1.77 -13.57
C ILE A 6 -5.72 -0.30 -13.20
N ALA A 7 -5.53 0.58 -14.19
CA ALA A 7 -5.33 2.01 -13.95
C ALA A 7 -6.55 2.67 -13.31
N ILE A 8 -7.77 2.38 -13.79
CA ILE A 8 -9.01 2.92 -13.23
C ILE A 8 -9.21 2.42 -11.80
N VAL A 9 -9.04 1.12 -11.54
CA VAL A 9 -9.18 0.57 -10.18
C VAL A 9 -8.14 1.16 -9.24
N ALA A 10 -6.88 1.24 -9.66
CA ALA A 10 -5.82 1.85 -8.86
C ALA A 10 -6.14 3.31 -8.54
N PHE A 11 -6.64 4.08 -9.50
CA PHE A 11 -7.07 5.46 -9.30
C PHE A 11 -8.24 5.56 -8.32
N LEU A 12 -9.29 4.76 -8.49
CA LEU A 12 -10.45 4.76 -7.61
C LEU A 12 -10.11 4.31 -6.19
N ALA A 13 -9.28 3.26 -6.06
CA ALA A 13 -8.78 2.78 -4.77
C ALA A 13 -7.92 3.86 -4.08
N ALA A 14 -7.04 4.54 -4.81
CA ALA A 14 -6.24 5.64 -4.30
C ALA A 14 -7.13 6.80 -3.81
N LEU A 15 -8.15 7.18 -4.58
CA LEU A 15 -9.11 8.23 -4.22
C LEU A 15 -9.90 7.86 -2.96
N LEU A 16 -10.46 6.65 -2.91
CA LEU A 16 -11.28 6.18 -1.79
C LEU A 16 -10.47 6.08 -0.48
N THR A 17 -9.19 5.70 -0.60
CA THR A 17 -8.29 5.53 0.55
C THR A 17 -7.42 6.76 0.85
N PHE A 18 -7.64 7.86 0.11
CA PHE A 18 -6.86 9.07 0.28
C PHE A 18 -7.03 9.67 1.67
N PHE A 19 -8.30 9.83 2.09
CA PHE A 19 -8.65 10.45 3.37
C PHE A 19 -8.52 9.50 4.57
N SER A 20 -8.81 8.21 4.37
CA SER A 20 -8.69 7.21 5.45
C SER A 20 -7.23 6.87 5.75
N GLY A 21 -6.33 7.05 4.78
CA GLY A 21 -4.93 6.66 4.90
C GLY A 21 -4.68 5.16 4.92
N PHE A 22 -5.72 4.33 4.80
CA PHE A 22 -5.66 2.87 4.96
C PHE A 22 -6.52 2.15 3.90
N GLY A 23 -6.16 0.89 3.60
CA GLY A 23 -7.00 -0.01 2.80
C GLY A 23 -6.68 -0.09 1.30
N LEU A 24 -5.73 0.70 0.78
CA LEU A 24 -5.37 0.63 -0.66
C LEU A 24 -4.91 -0.77 -1.04
N GLY A 25 -3.97 -1.34 -0.29
CA GLY A 25 -3.52 -2.72 -0.52
C GLY A 25 -4.65 -3.74 -0.39
N THR A 26 -5.58 -3.53 0.54
CA THR A 26 -6.74 -4.41 0.74
C THR A 26 -7.67 -4.42 -0.47
N ILE A 27 -7.86 -3.28 -1.14
CA ILE A 27 -8.70 -3.16 -2.34
C ILE A 27 -7.93 -3.61 -3.58
N LEU A 28 -6.67 -3.21 -3.72
CA LEU A 28 -5.91 -3.37 -4.95
C LEU A 28 -5.34 -4.77 -5.12
N THR A 29 -4.87 -5.43 -4.05
CA THR A 29 -4.27 -6.77 -4.14
C THR A 29 -5.23 -7.81 -4.73
N PRO A 30 -6.50 -7.92 -4.28
CA PRO A 30 -7.46 -8.86 -4.88
C PRO A 30 -7.67 -8.61 -6.37
N VAL A 31 -7.68 -7.34 -6.81
CA VAL A 31 -7.83 -7.02 -8.23
C VAL A 31 -6.57 -7.40 -9.01
N MET A 32 -5.38 -7.12 -8.48
CA MET A 32 -4.13 -7.53 -9.12
C MET A 32 -4.00 -9.06 -9.23
N LEU A 33 -4.52 -9.81 -8.24
CA LEU A 33 -4.53 -11.28 -8.27
C LEU A 33 -5.42 -11.87 -9.38
N ILE A 34 -6.38 -11.11 -9.91
CA ILE A 34 -7.19 -11.55 -11.06
C ILE A 34 -6.35 -11.55 -12.35
N PHE A 35 -5.36 -10.65 -12.45
CA PHE A 35 -4.57 -10.45 -13.67
C PHE A 35 -3.16 -11.03 -13.59
N PHE A 36 -2.61 -11.22 -12.40
CA PHE A 36 -1.21 -11.61 -12.20
C PHE A 36 -1.05 -12.74 -11.16
N PRO A 37 0.00 -13.57 -11.29
CA PRO A 37 0.43 -14.47 -10.22
C PRO A 37 0.66 -13.73 -8.90
N ALA A 38 0.50 -14.43 -7.77
CA ALA A 38 0.50 -13.83 -6.44
C ALA A 38 1.74 -12.96 -6.16
N GLU A 39 2.92 -13.45 -6.50
CA GLU A 39 4.20 -12.73 -6.32
C GLU A 39 4.22 -11.39 -7.05
N ILE A 40 3.76 -11.37 -8.30
CA ILE A 40 3.70 -10.18 -9.15
C ILE A 40 2.59 -9.25 -8.66
N ALA A 41 1.42 -9.79 -8.33
CA ALA A 41 0.28 -9.01 -7.85
C ALA A 41 0.59 -8.25 -6.55
N ILE A 42 1.22 -8.92 -5.59
CA ILE A 42 1.64 -8.33 -4.31
C ILE A 42 2.71 -7.26 -4.56
N SER A 43 3.69 -7.56 -5.41
CA SER A 43 4.77 -6.61 -5.74
C SER A 43 4.24 -5.34 -6.40
N LEU A 44 3.39 -5.47 -7.42
CA LEU A 44 2.77 -4.33 -8.11
C LEU A 44 1.86 -3.52 -7.18
N THR A 45 1.07 -4.19 -6.33
CA THR A 45 0.25 -3.50 -5.32
C THR A 45 1.12 -2.71 -4.35
N GLY A 46 2.25 -3.28 -3.91
CA GLY A 46 3.22 -2.60 -3.06
C GLY A 46 3.76 -1.32 -3.71
N ILE A 47 4.13 -1.36 -4.99
CA ILE A 47 4.61 -0.20 -5.74
C ILE A 47 3.53 0.89 -5.81
N VAL A 48 2.32 0.54 -6.24
CA VAL A 48 1.21 1.52 -6.35
C VAL A 48 0.87 2.12 -4.98
N HIS A 49 0.85 1.29 -3.94
CA HIS A 49 0.59 1.74 -2.57
C HIS A 49 1.67 2.71 -2.09
N PHE A 50 2.94 2.40 -2.34
CA PHE A 50 4.08 3.24 -1.96
C PHE A 50 4.03 4.60 -2.67
N CYS A 51 3.81 4.60 -3.99
CA CYS A 51 3.65 5.84 -4.77
C CYS A 51 2.49 6.69 -4.27
N ASN A 52 1.33 6.08 -3.97
CA ASN A 52 0.18 6.79 -3.42
C ASN A 52 0.47 7.41 -2.04
N ASN A 53 1.25 6.71 -1.20
CA ASN A 53 1.62 7.23 0.11
C ASN A 53 2.64 8.37 0.02
N ILE A 54 3.61 8.32 -0.91
CA ILE A 54 4.49 9.46 -1.18
C ILE A 54 3.68 10.68 -1.64
N PHE A 55 2.72 10.47 -2.56
CA PHE A 55 1.85 11.53 -3.05
C PHE A 55 0.99 12.14 -1.92
N LYS A 56 0.44 11.31 -1.03
CA LYS A 56 -0.25 11.81 0.17
C LYS A 56 0.67 12.62 1.08
N LEU A 57 1.89 12.13 1.33
CA LEU A 57 2.86 12.82 2.16
C LEU A 57 3.25 14.19 1.57
N SER A 58 3.35 14.32 0.25
CA SER A 58 3.69 15.60 -0.37
C SER A 58 2.58 16.66 -0.26
N ILE A 59 1.30 16.24 -0.26
CA ILE A 59 0.15 17.16 -0.17
C ILE A 59 -0.23 17.44 1.29
N ILE A 60 -0.42 16.40 2.10
CA ILE A 60 -1.01 16.50 3.45
C ILE A 60 -0.05 16.13 4.58
N GLY A 61 1.22 15.81 4.28
CA GLY A 61 2.17 15.29 5.27
C GLY A 61 2.51 16.24 6.42
N LYS A 62 2.19 17.54 6.32
CA LYS A 62 2.37 18.52 7.41
C LYS A 62 1.32 18.40 8.52
N GLN A 63 0.18 17.74 8.28
CA GLN A 63 -0.94 17.66 9.22
C GLN A 63 -1.01 16.32 9.98
N PHE A 64 0.14 15.70 10.23
CA PHE A 64 0.19 14.40 10.91
C PHE A 64 0.04 14.52 12.43
N ASN A 65 -0.51 13.47 13.05
CA ASN A 65 -0.51 13.33 14.50
C ASN A 65 0.81 12.65 14.96
N LYS A 66 1.61 13.36 15.76
CA LYS A 66 2.90 12.87 16.27
C LYS A 66 2.77 11.60 17.11
N GLU A 67 1.72 11.50 17.92
CA GLU A 67 1.48 10.35 18.77
C GLU A 67 1.18 9.09 17.94
N VAL A 68 0.36 9.23 16.89
CA VAL A 68 0.09 8.15 15.93
C VAL A 68 1.37 7.74 15.19
N LEU A 69 2.17 8.71 14.74
CA LEU A 69 3.44 8.40 14.07
C LEU A 69 4.37 7.57 14.96
N ILE A 70 4.51 7.94 16.24
CA ILE A 70 5.42 7.26 17.17
C ILE A 70 4.87 5.91 17.61
N LYS A 71 3.59 5.83 17.99
CA LYS A 71 2.99 4.60 18.55
C LYS A 71 2.55 3.59 17.51
N PHE A 72 2.29 4.03 16.28
CA PHE A 72 1.81 3.18 15.19
C PHE A 72 2.75 3.18 13.99
N GLY A 73 3.11 4.36 13.47
CA GLY A 73 3.92 4.47 12.25
C GLY A 73 5.32 3.84 12.35
N ILE A 74 6.10 4.25 13.35
CA ILE A 74 7.46 3.72 13.56
C ILE A 74 7.44 2.20 13.81
N PRO A 75 6.63 1.67 14.75
CA PRO A 75 6.50 0.23 14.94
C PRO A 75 6.07 -0.50 13.66
N ALA A 76 5.09 0.02 12.92
CA ALA A 76 4.62 -0.62 11.70
C ALA A 76 5.74 -0.79 10.65
N VAL A 77 6.58 0.23 10.46
CA VAL A 77 7.73 0.14 9.54
C VAL A 77 8.75 -0.89 10.03
N LEU A 78 9.14 -0.83 11.30
CA LEU A 78 10.13 -1.76 11.87
C LEU A 78 9.66 -3.21 11.76
N PHE A 79 8.43 -3.49 12.18
CA PHE A 79 7.88 -4.84 12.14
C PHE A 79 7.56 -5.31 10.72
N ALA A 80 7.31 -4.42 9.75
CA ALA A 80 7.21 -4.80 8.35
C ALA A 80 8.53 -5.36 7.81
N PHE A 81 9.67 -4.73 8.14
CA PHE A 81 10.99 -5.27 7.78
C PHE A 81 11.27 -6.60 8.49
N VAL A 82 10.97 -6.70 9.78
CA VAL A 82 11.12 -7.96 10.54
C VAL A 82 10.28 -9.07 9.92
N GLY A 83 9.01 -8.80 9.59
CA GLY A 83 8.13 -9.78 8.95
C GLY A 83 8.62 -10.19 7.57
N SER A 84 9.07 -9.24 6.74
CA SER A 84 9.66 -9.53 5.43
C SER A 84 10.91 -10.38 5.54
N TYR A 85 11.76 -10.14 6.54
CA TYR A 85 12.96 -10.93 6.77
C TYR A 85 12.62 -12.33 7.30
N ALA A 86 11.67 -12.43 8.23
CA ALA A 86 11.20 -13.69 8.78
C ALA A 86 10.62 -14.63 7.71
N LEU A 87 10.02 -14.07 6.65
CA LEU A 87 9.47 -14.85 5.54
C LEU A 87 10.52 -15.79 4.93
N PHE A 88 11.77 -15.35 4.75
CA PHE A 88 12.86 -16.17 4.21
C PHE A 88 13.21 -17.41 5.04
N PHE A 89 12.78 -17.47 6.31
CA PHE A 89 13.02 -18.63 7.17
C PHE A 89 11.82 -19.59 7.22
N ILE A 90 10.65 -19.13 6.76
CA ILE A 90 9.38 -19.87 6.86
C ILE A 90 8.95 -20.41 5.49
N SER A 91 9.30 -19.72 4.41
CA SER A 91 9.12 -20.16 3.01
C SER A 91 10.31 -20.97 2.51
#